data_AF-T1ETN5-F1
#
_entry.id   AF-T1ETN5-F1
#
_cell.length_a   1.000
_cell.length_b   1.000
_cell.length_c   1.000
_cell.angle_alpha   90.00
_cell.angle_beta   90.00
_cell.angle_gamma   90.00
#
_symmetry.space_group_name_H-M   'P 1'
#
loop_
_entity.id
_entity.type
_entity.pdbx_description
1 polymer ?
#
loop_
_entity_poly.entity_id
_entity_poly.type
_entity_poly.pdbx_seq_one_letter_code
_entity_poly.pdbx_strand_id
1 'polypeptide(L)'
;MLGSSFRILLVFATSLACCVYGFSTGCPMSACSDLLPNHGYRQTGPCPIKVTTDVQCYQAGKPVTITIKGGDGKKYRGIGLQVRQKAGDGIAEGVFEKIDTTQYKLNSCYGEKNYFTFRDNEEKDGTTLTWIPESQQGELEIV
;
A
#
# COMPACT_ATOMS: atom_id res chain seq x y z
N MET A 1 45.63 33.24 17.66
CA MET A 1 44.37 32.68 18.18
C MET A 1 43.40 32.45 17.03
N LEU A 2 43.62 31.42 16.22
CA LEU A 2 42.75 31.03 15.10
C LEU A 2 42.61 29.51 15.23
N GLY A 3 41.48 28.99 15.67
CA GLY A 3 41.37 27.52 15.78
C GLY A 3 40.16 26.93 16.49
N SER A 4 39.30 27.72 17.14
CA SER A 4 38.13 27.17 17.85
C SER A 4 36.80 27.40 17.14
N SER A 5 36.66 28.45 16.32
CA SER A 5 35.38 28.80 15.70
C SER A 5 35.05 28.00 14.42
N PHE A 6 36.04 27.38 13.78
CA PHE A 6 35.83 26.59 12.56
C PHE A 6 35.39 25.15 12.84
N ARG A 7 35.71 24.62 14.03
CA ARG A 7 35.33 23.25 14.43
C ARG A 7 33.89 23.16 14.90
N ILE A 8 33.30 24.25 15.40
CA ILE A 8 31.90 24.27 15.85
C ILE A 8 30.95 24.37 14.64
N LEU A 9 31.34 25.07 13.56
CA LEU A 9 30.52 25.15 12.35
C LEU A 9 30.38 23.80 11.62
N LEU A 10 31.39 22.92 11.74
CA LEU A 10 31.39 21.61 11.09
C LEU A 10 30.57 20.56 11.86
N VAL A 11 30.27 20.80 13.14
CA VAL A 11 29.52 19.86 14.00
C VAL A 11 28.00 20.09 13.94
N PHE A 12 27.53 21.25 13.46
CA PHE A 12 26.10 21.49 13.23
C PHE A 12 25.58 20.94 11.88
N ALA A 13 26.47 20.70 10.91
CA ALA A 13 26.12 20.15 9.60
C ALA A 13 25.84 18.63 9.64
N THR A 14 26.15 17.95 10.74
CA THR A 14 25.82 16.54 10.99
C THR A 14 24.49 16.37 11.74
N SER A 15 23.61 17.37 11.70
CA SER A 15 22.23 17.21 12.14
C SER A 15 21.54 16.22 11.19
N LEU A 16 21.25 15.05 11.75
CA LEU A 16 20.53 13.92 11.18
C LEU A 16 19.50 14.35 10.13
N ALA A 17 19.88 14.28 8.86
CA ALA A 17 18.93 14.01 7.79
C ALA A 17 18.48 12.56 8.00
N CYS A 18 17.51 12.36 8.89
CA CYS A 18 16.65 11.19 8.84
C CYS A 18 15.92 11.27 7.50
N CYS A 19 16.56 10.76 6.44
CA CYS A 19 15.90 10.52 5.17
C CYS A 19 14.79 9.52 5.44
N VAL A 20 13.58 10.02 5.67
CA VAL A 20 12.37 9.23 5.58
C VAL A 20 12.29 8.80 4.13
N TYR A 21 12.63 7.55 3.86
CA TYR A 21 12.48 6.95 2.54
C TYR A 21 10.98 6.81 2.24
N GLY A 22 10.38 7.88 1.72
CA GLY A 22 9.15 7.77 0.95
C GLY A 22 9.51 7.13 -0.38
N PHE A 23 9.27 5.83 -0.53
CA PHE A 23 9.58 5.14 -1.79
C PHE A 23 8.71 5.71 -2.90
N SER A 24 9.34 6.28 -3.93
CA SER A 24 8.66 6.71 -5.15
C SER A 24 8.20 5.53 -6.01
N THR A 25 8.42 4.28 -5.57
CA THR A 25 8.24 3.06 -6.38
C THR A 25 7.18 2.11 -5.82
N GLY A 26 6.30 2.60 -4.93
CA GLY A 26 5.30 1.83 -4.21
C GLY A 26 5.80 1.13 -2.95
N CYS A 27 4.91 0.39 -2.29
CA CYS A 27 5.20 -0.28 -1.04
C CYS A 27 6.28 -1.38 -1.21
N PRO A 28 7.25 -1.46 -0.29
CA PRO A 28 8.30 -2.47 -0.34
C PRO A 28 7.77 -3.86 0.00
N MET A 29 8.50 -4.91 -0.43
CA MET A 29 8.15 -6.29 -0.10
C MET A 29 8.20 -6.59 1.39
N SER A 30 9.02 -5.86 2.16
CA SER A 30 9.07 -6.00 3.62
C SER A 30 7.77 -5.61 4.32
N ALA A 31 6.95 -4.76 3.71
CA ALA A 31 5.62 -4.41 4.22
C ALA A 31 4.54 -5.41 3.79
N CYS A 32 4.88 -6.44 3.02
CA CYS A 32 3.84 -7.26 2.40
C CYS A 32 3.10 -8.18 3.38
N SER A 33 3.80 -8.65 4.42
CA SER A 33 3.20 -9.57 5.40
C SER A 33 2.29 -8.88 6.40
N ASP A 34 2.57 -7.63 6.75
CA ASP A 34 1.84 -6.90 7.80
C ASP A 34 1.12 -5.65 7.30
N LEU A 35 1.36 -5.25 6.04
CA LEU A 35 0.92 -3.98 5.44
C LEU A 35 1.28 -2.75 6.28
N LEU A 36 2.30 -2.89 7.13
CA LEU A 36 2.79 -1.78 7.92
C LEU A 36 3.78 -0.98 7.09
N PRO A 37 3.63 0.35 7.03
CA PRO A 37 4.50 1.20 6.22
C PRO A 37 5.96 1.19 6.68
N ASN A 38 6.28 0.56 7.83
CA ASN A 38 7.62 0.43 8.40
C ASN A 38 8.41 1.75 8.47
N HIS A 39 7.66 2.86 8.54
CA HIS A 39 8.14 4.20 8.83
C HIS A 39 7.53 4.67 10.16
N GLY A 40 8.30 5.43 10.94
CA GLY A 40 8.02 5.69 12.37
C GLY A 40 6.72 6.44 12.70
N TYR A 41 5.97 6.89 11.68
CA TYR A 41 4.69 7.57 11.86
C TYR A 41 3.55 6.68 11.35
N ARG A 42 2.63 6.35 12.24
CA ARG A 42 1.33 5.76 11.86
C ARG A 42 0.36 6.88 11.57
N GLN A 43 -0.55 6.62 10.64
CA GLN A 43 -1.66 7.54 10.43
C GLN A 43 -2.56 7.54 11.67
N THR A 44 -2.89 8.74 12.18
CA THR A 44 -3.73 8.93 13.37
C THR A 44 -5.15 9.44 13.05
N GLY A 45 -5.35 9.95 11.83
CA GLY A 45 -6.65 10.41 11.34
C GLY A 45 -7.41 9.32 10.56
N PRO A 46 -8.67 9.60 10.17
CA PRO A 46 -9.47 8.70 9.33
C PRO A 46 -8.71 8.28 8.07
N CYS A 47 -8.96 7.05 7.60
CA CYS A 47 -8.39 6.54 6.35
C CYS A 47 -8.62 7.57 5.23
N PRO A 48 -7.57 7.99 4.50
CA PRO A 48 -7.69 9.09 3.54
C PRO A 48 -8.27 8.59 2.21
N ILE A 49 -8.71 7.33 2.16
CA ILE A 49 -9.27 6.66 1.00
C ILE A 49 -10.55 5.92 1.39
N LYS A 50 -11.37 5.66 0.39
CA LYS A 50 -12.55 4.79 0.45
C LYS A 50 -12.33 3.66 -0.54
N VAL A 51 -12.47 2.43 -0.04
CA VAL A 51 -12.40 1.21 -0.85
C VAL A 51 -13.81 0.62 -0.91
N THR A 52 -14.25 0.27 -2.10
CA THR A 52 -15.59 -0.27 -2.36
C THR A 52 -15.52 -1.40 -3.37
N THR A 53 -16.45 -2.34 -3.27
CA THR A 53 -16.63 -3.45 -4.21
C THR A 53 -17.96 -3.32 -4.95
N ASP A 54 -18.03 -3.91 -6.13
CA ASP A 54 -19.28 -4.04 -6.90
C ASP A 54 -20.24 -5.11 -6.34
N VAL A 55 -19.73 -6.02 -5.50
CA VAL A 55 -20.51 -7.08 -4.85
C VAL A 55 -20.33 -7.10 -3.34
N GLN A 56 -21.34 -7.60 -2.62
CA GLN A 56 -21.29 -7.86 -1.17
C GLN A 56 -20.94 -9.32 -0.84
N CYS A 57 -21.14 -10.24 -1.79
CA CYS A 57 -20.79 -11.65 -1.67
C CYS A 57 -20.02 -12.07 -2.93
N TYR A 58 -18.96 -12.84 -2.76
CA TYR A 58 -18.09 -13.28 -3.84
C TYR A 58 -18.30 -14.76 -4.17
N GLN A 59 -17.83 -15.17 -5.34
CA GLN A 59 -17.81 -16.56 -5.79
C GLN A 59 -16.41 -16.84 -6.33
N ALA A 60 -15.86 -18.01 -6.00
CA ALA A 60 -14.57 -18.44 -6.52
C ALA A 60 -14.53 -18.35 -8.05
N GLY A 61 -13.44 -17.79 -8.58
CA GLY A 61 -13.22 -17.58 -10.02
C GLY A 61 -14.08 -16.49 -10.66
N LYS A 62 -14.95 -15.80 -9.91
CA LYS A 62 -15.72 -14.65 -10.44
C LYS A 62 -15.01 -13.34 -10.12
N PRO A 63 -14.81 -12.47 -11.12
CA PRO A 63 -14.13 -11.20 -10.90
C PRO A 63 -14.96 -10.29 -10.00
N VAL A 64 -14.28 -9.63 -9.08
CA VAL A 64 -14.81 -8.56 -8.23
C VAL A 64 -14.08 -7.28 -8.61
N THR A 65 -14.85 -6.22 -8.82
CA THR A 65 -14.31 -4.89 -9.12
C THR A 65 -14.10 -4.15 -7.82
N ILE A 66 -12.83 -3.87 -7.48
CA ILE A 66 -12.46 -3.03 -6.34
C ILE A 66 -12.21 -1.61 -6.86
N THR A 67 -12.90 -0.65 -6.28
CA THR A 67 -12.76 0.79 -6.57
C THR A 67 -12.19 1.50 -5.35
N ILE A 68 -11.07 2.19 -5.58
CA ILE A 68 -10.40 3.04 -4.60
C ILE A 68 -10.58 4.50 -5.02
N LYS A 69 -11.00 5.34 -4.07
CA LYS A 69 -11.08 6.79 -4.23
C LYS A 69 -10.50 7.47 -3.00
N GLY A 70 -9.99 8.69 -3.13
CA GLY A 70 -9.66 9.47 -1.94
C GLY A 70 -10.91 9.87 -1.16
N GLY A 71 -10.77 9.90 0.16
CA GLY A 71 -11.78 10.39 1.09
C GLY A 71 -12.00 11.88 0.91
N ASP A 72 -13.26 12.31 1.00
CA ASP A 72 -13.67 13.72 0.90
C ASP A 72 -13.15 14.45 -0.36
N GLY A 73 -13.00 13.72 -1.48
CA GLY A 73 -12.51 14.25 -2.74
C GLY A 73 -11.00 14.54 -2.79
N LYS A 74 -10.24 14.06 -1.80
CA LYS A 74 -8.78 14.18 -1.78
C LYS A 74 -8.14 13.23 -2.80
N LYS A 75 -6.89 13.50 -3.15
CA LYS A 75 -6.05 12.58 -3.93
C LYS A 75 -5.18 11.73 -3.01
N TYR A 76 -4.67 10.62 -3.54
CA TYR A 76 -3.72 9.76 -2.84
C TYR A 76 -2.56 9.37 -3.77
N ARG A 77 -1.43 8.97 -3.18
CA ARG A 77 -0.16 8.75 -3.91
C ARG A 77 0.34 7.31 -3.86
N GLY A 78 -0.19 6.48 -2.96
CA GLY A 78 0.26 5.12 -2.81
C GLY A 78 -0.59 4.34 -1.83
N ILE A 79 -0.78 3.06 -2.13
CA ILE A 79 -1.51 2.08 -1.35
C ILE A 79 -0.82 0.72 -1.57
N GLY A 80 -0.65 -0.04 -0.50
CA GLY A 80 -0.46 -1.48 -0.58
C GLY A 80 -1.80 -2.13 -0.24
N LEU A 81 -2.27 -3.07 -1.07
CA LEU A 81 -3.59 -3.68 -0.90
C LEU A 81 -3.52 -5.21 -1.02
N GLN A 82 -4.21 -5.88 -0.11
CA GLN A 82 -4.48 -7.32 -0.16
C GLN A 82 -5.94 -7.59 0.17
N VAL A 83 -6.42 -8.78 -0.21
CA VAL A 83 -7.67 -9.32 0.31
C VAL A 83 -7.30 -10.48 1.22
N ARG A 84 -7.63 -10.39 2.50
CA ARG A 84 -7.22 -11.36 3.52
C ARG A 84 -8.43 -12.07 4.13
N GLN A 85 -8.20 -13.28 4.61
CA GLN A 85 -9.18 -13.94 5.47
C GLN A 85 -9.32 -13.16 6.77
N LYS A 86 -10.55 -12.76 7.10
CA LYS A 86 -10.84 -12.00 8.33
C LYS A 86 -10.70 -12.86 9.58
N ALA A 87 -11.00 -14.15 9.46
CA ALA A 87 -10.77 -15.15 10.50
C ALA A 87 -9.58 -16.03 10.09
N GLY A 88 -8.76 -16.43 11.07
CA GLY A 88 -7.59 -17.28 10.84
C GLY A 88 -6.27 -16.52 10.95
N ASP A 89 -5.32 -16.86 10.09
CA ASP A 89 -3.95 -16.34 10.07
C ASP A 89 -3.78 -15.05 9.24
N GLY A 90 -4.87 -14.54 8.64
CA GLY A 90 -4.84 -13.33 7.82
C GLY A 90 -4.06 -13.52 6.52
N ILE A 91 -3.99 -14.74 6.00
CA ILE A 91 -3.37 -14.99 4.69
C ILE A 91 -4.16 -14.28 3.58
N ALA A 92 -3.41 -13.69 2.65
CA ALA A 92 -3.97 -13.08 1.44
C ALA A 92 -4.53 -14.17 0.51
N GLU A 93 -5.74 -13.94 -0.01
CA GLU A 93 -6.51 -14.87 -0.81
C GLU A 93 -6.89 -14.24 -2.16
N GLY A 94 -6.89 -15.07 -3.21
CA GLY A 94 -7.18 -14.62 -4.55
C GLY A 94 -6.04 -13.83 -5.21
N VAL A 95 -6.30 -13.42 -6.44
CA VAL A 95 -5.31 -12.77 -7.31
C VAL A 95 -5.83 -11.45 -7.87
N PHE A 96 -4.95 -10.47 -8.00
CA PHE A 96 -5.27 -9.26 -8.75
C PHE A 96 -4.96 -9.47 -10.23
N GLU A 97 -5.84 -8.95 -11.08
CA GLU A 97 -5.68 -8.99 -12.54
C GLU A 97 -6.09 -7.67 -13.20
N LYS A 98 -5.75 -7.55 -14.48
CA LYS A 98 -6.19 -6.44 -15.36
C LYS A 98 -5.86 -5.05 -14.80
N ILE A 99 -4.68 -4.92 -14.19
CA ILE A 99 -4.16 -3.63 -13.74
C ILE A 99 -3.46 -2.90 -14.89
N ASP A 100 -3.44 -1.56 -14.82
CA ASP A 100 -2.51 -0.76 -15.63
C ASP A 100 -1.09 -0.96 -15.11
N THR A 101 -0.30 -1.76 -15.84
CA THR A 101 1.07 -2.12 -15.45
C THR A 101 2.07 -0.98 -15.58
N THR A 102 1.67 0.17 -16.16
CA THR A 102 2.51 1.38 -16.19
C THR A 102 2.46 2.12 -14.86
N GLN A 103 1.29 2.13 -14.20
CA GLN A 103 1.05 2.84 -12.93
C GLN A 103 1.14 1.92 -11.72
N TYR A 104 0.90 0.62 -11.90
CA TYR A 104 0.76 -0.34 -10.80
C TYR A 104 1.62 -1.58 -11.01
N LYS A 105 1.87 -2.30 -9.93
CA LYS A 105 2.57 -3.57 -9.93
C LYS A 105 1.88 -4.54 -8.97
N LEU A 106 1.99 -5.83 -9.30
CA LEU A 106 1.55 -6.93 -8.47
C LEU A 106 2.78 -7.67 -7.99
N ASN A 107 2.80 -7.99 -6.70
CA ASN A 107 3.81 -8.82 -6.09
C ASN A 107 3.18 -10.10 -5.53
N SER A 108 4.06 -11.02 -5.13
CA SER A 108 3.70 -12.33 -4.61
C SER A 108 4.19 -12.47 -3.18
N CYS A 109 3.27 -12.58 -2.21
CA CYS A 109 3.62 -12.59 -0.79
C CYS A 109 3.14 -13.84 -0.07
N TYR A 110 1.88 -14.21 -0.30
CA TYR A 110 1.29 -15.46 0.19
C TYR A 110 0.91 -16.42 -0.95
N GLY A 111 1.25 -16.04 -2.18
CA GLY A 111 0.72 -16.60 -3.42
C GLY A 111 1.07 -15.66 -4.57
N GLU A 112 0.67 -15.99 -5.79
CA GLU A 112 1.00 -15.15 -6.95
C GLU A 112 0.08 -13.94 -7.05
N LYS A 113 0.64 -12.75 -7.31
CA LYS A 113 -0.14 -11.54 -7.64
C LYS A 113 -1.20 -11.14 -6.60
N ASN A 114 -1.00 -11.50 -5.34
CA ASN A 114 -1.93 -11.22 -4.24
C ASN A 114 -1.61 -9.95 -3.46
N TYR A 115 -0.60 -9.18 -3.91
CA TYR A 115 -0.28 -7.88 -3.34
C TYR A 115 -0.23 -6.80 -4.41
N PHE A 116 -1.19 -5.88 -4.38
CA PHE A 116 -1.25 -4.73 -5.27
C PHE A 116 -0.52 -3.54 -4.66
N THR A 117 0.28 -2.84 -5.47
CA THR A 117 0.86 -1.55 -5.09
C THR A 117 1.16 -0.68 -6.32
N PHE A 118 1.41 0.59 -6.07
CA PHE A 118 1.76 1.60 -7.05
C PHE A 118 3.20 1.42 -7.57
N ARG A 119 3.52 1.98 -8.75
CA ARG A 119 4.87 2.06 -9.31
C ARG A 119 5.50 3.44 -9.19
N ASP A 120 4.68 4.45 -8.98
CA ASP A 120 5.07 5.84 -8.81
C ASP A 120 4.45 6.43 -7.53
N ASN A 121 4.74 7.69 -7.25
CA ASN A 121 4.12 8.48 -6.18
C ASN A 121 3.29 9.66 -6.71
N GLU A 122 2.89 9.59 -7.98
CA GLU A 122 2.03 10.60 -8.60
C GLU A 122 0.67 10.60 -7.90
N GLU A 123 -0.08 11.71 -7.98
CA GLU A 123 -1.40 11.80 -7.38
C GLU A 123 -2.47 11.14 -8.23
N LYS A 124 -3.39 10.41 -7.58
CA LYS A 124 -4.49 9.70 -8.24
C LYS A 124 -5.82 10.18 -7.70
N ASP A 125 -6.75 10.36 -8.62
CA ASP A 125 -8.15 10.71 -8.34
C ASP A 125 -9.01 9.45 -8.06
N GLY A 126 -8.57 8.30 -8.56
CA GLY A 126 -9.18 7.00 -8.31
C GLY A 126 -8.47 5.86 -9.04
N THR A 127 -8.67 4.64 -8.55
CA THR A 127 -8.10 3.42 -9.12
C THR A 127 -9.16 2.33 -9.10
N THR A 128 -9.27 1.60 -10.21
CA THR A 128 -10.09 0.40 -10.30
C THR A 128 -9.19 -0.80 -10.60
N LEU A 129 -9.41 -1.89 -9.88
CA LEU A 129 -8.68 -3.15 -10.04
C LEU A 129 -9.65 -4.33 -10.03
N THR A 130 -9.27 -5.41 -10.72
CA THR A 130 -10.01 -6.67 -10.68
C THR A 130 -9.32 -7.60 -9.70
N TRP A 131 -10.09 -8.16 -8.78
CA TRP A 131 -9.65 -9.24 -7.89
C TRP A 131 -10.46 -10.50 -8.20
N ILE A 132 -9.79 -11.66 -8.21
CA ILE A 132 -10.40 -12.96 -8.48
C ILE A 132 -10.17 -13.84 -7.25
N PRO A 133 -11.22 -14.18 -6.47
CA PRO A 133 -11.13 -15.16 -5.40
C PRO A 133 -10.76 -16.53 -5.97
N GLU A 134 -9.84 -17.22 -5.31
CA GLU A 134 -9.46 -18.60 -5.61
C GLU A 134 -10.37 -19.61 -4.88
N SER A 135 -10.87 -19.24 -3.70
CA SER A 135 -11.77 -20.06 -2.89
C SER A 135 -13.06 -19.29 -2.57
N GLN A 136 -14.07 -19.97 -2.01
CA GLN A 136 -15.33 -19.34 -1.57
C GLN A 136 -15.56 -19.51 -0.06
N GLN A 137 -14.49 -19.70 0.71
CA GLN A 137 -14.60 -19.99 2.13
C GLN A 137 -14.24 -18.77 2.96
N GLY A 138 -15.11 -18.46 3.91
CA GLY A 138 -14.84 -17.47 4.95
C GLY A 138 -15.34 -16.07 4.64
N GLU A 139 -15.17 -15.20 5.63
CA GLU A 139 -15.33 -13.76 5.47
C GLU A 139 -13.97 -13.17 5.12
N LEU A 140 -13.94 -12.29 4.12
CA LEU A 140 -12.72 -11.62 3.68
C LEU A 140 -12.77 -10.15 4.01
N GLU A 141 -11.61 -9.56 4.21
CA GLU A 141 -11.42 -8.12 4.36
C GLU A 141 -10.42 -7.61 3.33
N ILE A 142 -10.66 -6.38 2.86
CA ILE A 142 -9.69 -5.65 2.04
C ILE A 142 -8.86 -4.80 2.98
N VAL A 143 -7.55 -5.01 2.95
CA VAL A 143 -6.57 -4.36 3.83
C VAL A 143 -5.49 -3.65 3.03
#